data_AF-A0A380E3Q7-F1
#
_entry.id   AF-A0A380E3Q7-F1
#
_cell.length_a   1.000
_cell.length_b   1.000
_cell.length_c   1.000
_cell.angle_alpha   90.00
_cell.angle_beta   90.00
_cell.angle_gamma   90.00
#
_symmetry.space_group_name_H-M   'P 1'
#
loop_
_entity.id
_entity.type
_entity.pdbx_description
1 polymer ?
#
loop_
_entity_poly.entity_id
_entity_poly.type
_entity_poly.pdbx_seq_one_letter_code
_entity_poly.pdbx_strand_id
1 'polypeptide(L)' 'MSDFFESTIEHGADVKLTSNWLMGGVNEYLNKNQVELLDTKLTPEKLAGMINLSKTEQ' A
#
# COMPACT_ATOMS: atom_id res chain seq x y z
N MET A 1 6.97 -6.46 5.27
CA MET A 1 5.51 -6.27 5.09
C MET A 1 4.87 -5.60 6.30
N SER A 2 5.12 -6.04 7.54
CA SER A 2 4.60 -5.37 8.75
C SER A 2 5.08 -3.92 8.87
N ASP A 3 6.40 -3.67 8.74
CA ASP A 3 6.94 -2.31 8.85
C ASP A 3 6.38 -1.36 7.79
N PHE A 4 6.17 -1.87 6.57
CA PHE A 4 5.60 -1.07 5.48
C PHE A 4 4.14 -0.72 5.75
N PHE A 5 3.38 -1.68 6.27
CA PHE A 5 1.99 -1.46 6.67
C PHE A 5 1.90 -0.42 7.79
N GLU A 6 2.71 -0.58 8.85
CA GLU A 6 2.78 0.34 9.99
C GLU A 6 3.18 1.76 9.54
N SER A 7 4.24 1.92 8.75
CA SER A 7 4.58 3.25 8.22
C SER A 7 3.45 3.82 7.34
N THR A 8 2.77 3.00 6.53
CA THR A 8 1.67 3.48 5.68
C THR A 8 0.51 4.03 6.51
N ILE A 9 0.13 3.35 7.61
CA ILE A 9 -0.91 3.84 8.52
C ILE A 9 -0.45 5.04 9.35
N GLU A 10 0.85 5.14 9.70
CA GLU A 10 1.43 6.31 10.35
C GLU A 10 1.36 7.57 9.47
N HIS A 11 1.44 7.41 8.15
CA HIS A 11 1.20 8.49 7.19
C HIS A 11 -0.29 8.86 7.03
N GLY A 12 -1.16 8.32 7.88
CA GLY A 12 -2.59 8.63 7.91
C GLY A 12 -3.42 7.80 6.95
N ALA A 13 -2.92 6.66 6.46
CA ALA A 13 -3.71 5.73 5.69
C ALA A 13 -4.68 4.95 6.57
N ASP A 14 -5.83 4.58 6.01
CA ASP A 14 -6.80 3.73 6.69
C ASP A 14 -6.27 2.28 6.79
N VAL A 15 -6.24 1.73 8.01
CA VAL A 15 -5.75 0.38 8.32
C VAL A 15 -6.41 -0.67 7.41
N LYS A 16 -7.74 -0.59 7.27
CA LYS A 16 -8.52 -1.57 6.52
C LYS A 16 -8.23 -1.50 5.03
N LEU A 17 -8.19 -0.28 4.48
CA LEU A 17 -7.86 -0.07 3.07
C LEU A 17 -6.42 -0.44 2.76
N THR A 18 -5.49 -0.16 3.67
CA THR A 18 -4.07 -0.53 3.53
C THR A 18 -3.92 -2.03 3.43
N SER A 19 -4.58 -2.81 4.30
CA SER A 19 -4.56 -4.27 4.19
C SER A 19 -5.16 -4.76 2.87
N ASN A 20 -6.26 -4.14 2.42
CA ASN A 20 -6.91 -4.51 1.15
C ASN A 20 -6.01 -4.25 -0.07
N TRP A 21 -5.34 -3.10 -0.10
CA TRP A 21 -4.39 -2.74 -1.16
C TRP A 21 -3.15 -3.63 -1.15
N LEU A 22 -2.58 -3.93 0.03
CA LEU A 22 -1.41 -4.79 0.14
C LEU A 22 -1.72 -6.22 -0.32
N MET A 23 -2.85 -6.79 0.11
CA MET A 23 -3.24 -8.16 -0.24
C MET A 23 -3.68 -8.30 -1.70
N GLY A 24 -4.34 -7.27 -2.25
CA GLY A 24 -4.81 -7.27 -3.63
C GLY A 24 -3.80 -6.60 -4.55
N GLY A 25 -3.93 -5.28 -4.72
CA GLY A 25 -3.23 -4.52 -5.76
C GLY A 25 -1.70 -4.63 -5.73
N VAL A 26 -1.11 -4.55 -4.54
CA VAL A 26 0.35 -4.67 -4.39
C VAL A 26 0.78 -6.10 -4.67
N ASN A 27 0.17 -7.10 -4.02
CA ASN A 27 0.53 -8.50 -4.24
C ASN A 27 0.38 -8.91 -5.72
N GLU A 28 -0.67 -8.45 -6.40
CA GLU A 28 -0.89 -8.71 -7.83
C GLU A 28 0.23 -8.08 -8.70
N TYR A 29 0.64 -6.84 -8.38
CA TYR A 29 1.75 -6.18 -9.05
C TYR A 29 3.08 -6.90 -8.83
N LEU A 30 3.37 -7.31 -7.58
CA LEU A 30 4.60 -8.05 -7.24
C LEU A 30 4.67 -9.38 -7.98
N ASN A 31 3.58 -10.15 -7.98
CA ASN A 31 3.50 -11.42 -8.70
C ASN A 31 3.67 -11.23 -10.21
N LYS A 32 3.03 -10.22 -10.80
CA LYS A 32 3.09 -9.95 -12.24
C LYS A 32 4.48 -9.53 -12.72
N ASN A 33 5.17 -8.72 -11.92
CA ASN A 33 6.50 -8.23 -12.26
C ASN A 33 7.62 -9.12 -11.73
N GLN A 34 7.30 -10.15 -10.93
CA GLN A 34 8.28 -11.02 -10.25
C GLN A 34 9.32 -10.21 -9.47
N VAL A 35 8.86 -9.16 -8.79
CA VAL A 35 9.69 -8.26 -7.97
C VAL A 35 9.19 -8.26 -6.54
N GLU A 36 10.08 -7.88 -5.63
CA GLU A 36 9.73 -7.68 -4.22
C GLU A 36 9.25 -6.26 -3.96
N LEU A 37 8.46 -6.07 -2.90
CA LEU A 37 7.96 -4.75 -2.49
C LEU A 37 9.08 -3.72 -2.38
N LEU A 38 10.22 -4.13 -1.82
CA LEU A 38 11.40 -3.30 -1.60
C LEU A 38 12.11 -2.92 -2.91
N ASP A 39 11.93 -3.72 -3.96
CA ASP A 39 12.48 -3.47 -5.28
C ASP A 39 11.58 -2.50 -6.08
N THR A 40 10.33 -2.34 -5.65
CA THR A 40 9.42 -1.38 -6.26
C THR A 40 9.69 0.05 -5.81
N LYS A 41 9.28 1.03 -6.62
CA LYS A 41 9.28 2.45 -6.23
C LYS A 41 8.11 2.82 -5.30
N LEU A 42 7.41 1.84 -4.75
CA LEU A 42 6.30 2.04 -3.84
C LEU A 42 6.85 2.35 -2.45
N THR A 43 6.58 3.55 -1.95
CA THR A 43 6.91 3.96 -0.58
C THR A 43 5.64 3.99 0.26
N PRO A 44 5.75 3.80 1.59
CA PRO A 44 4.58 3.81 2.47
C PRO A 44 3.81 5.14 2.39
N GLU A 45 4.53 6.27 2.28
CA GLU A 45 3.92 7.59 2.07
C GLU A 45 3.10 7.68 0.76
N LYS A 46 3.64 7.16 -0.36
CA LYS A 46 2.92 7.14 -1.64
C LYS A 46 1.68 6.26 -1.57
N LEU A 47 1.81 5.07 -0.98
CA LEU A 47 0.67 4.17 -0.81
C LEU A 47 -0.40 4.81 0.08
N ALA A 48 0.00 5.47 1.17
CA ALA A 48 -0.91 6.18 2.05
C ALA A 48 -1.68 7.29 1.33
N GLY A 49 -0.99 8.09 0.51
CA GLY A 49 -1.62 9.09 -0.34
C GLY A 49 -2.66 8.49 -1.30
N MET A 50 -2.32 7.39 -1.97
CA MET A 50 -3.24 6.70 -2.89
C MET A 50 -4.48 6.15 -2.16
N ILE A 51 -4.28 5.58 -0.97
CA ILE A 51 -5.37 5.05 -0.15
C ILE A 51 -6.30 6.18 0.32
N ASN A 52 -5.73 7.32 0.75
CA ASN A 52 -6.51 8.48 1.17
C ASN A 52 -7.31 9.10 0.03
N LEU A 53 -6.77 9.12 -1.19
CA LEU A 53 -7.54 9.49 -2.39
C LEU A 53 -8.69 8.52 -2.64
N SER A 54 -8.46 7.21 -2.49
CA SER A 54 -9.51 6.19 -2.66
C SER A 54 -10.63 6.30 -1.60
N LYS A 55 -10.30 6.78 -0.39
CA LYS A 55 -11.26 7.03 0.70
C LYS A 55 -12.13 8.26 0.45
N THR A 56 -11.67 9.22 -0.35
CA THR A 56 -12.36 10.49 -0.59
C THR A 56 -13.59 10.33 -1.51
N GLU A 57 -13.75 9.18 -2.18
CA GLU A 57 -14.84 8.87 -3.11
C GLU A 57 -16.02 8.10 -2.45
N GLN A 58 -16.19 8.15 -1.12
CA GLN A 58 -17.34 7.54 -0.41
C GLN A 58 -18.10 8.54 0.47
#